data_AF-A0A2P6TDZ9-F1
#
_entry.id   AF-A0A2P6TDZ9-F1
#
_cell.length_a   1.000
_cell.length_b   1.000
_cell.length_c   1.000
_cell.angle_alpha   90.00
_cell.angle_beta   90.00
_cell.angle_gamma   90.00
#
_symmetry.space_group_name_H-M   'P 1'
#
loop_
_entity.id
_entity.type
_entity.pdbx_description
1 polymer ?
#
loop_
_entity_poly.entity_id
_entity_poly.type
_entity_poly.pdbx_seq_one_letter_code
_entity_poly.pdbx_strand_id
1 'polypeptide(L)'
;MLLPLLLLALLLAGSGQAAARIPPTGRNDVSVVTTDIVPAAGTFHYVATDTAAAPRFVFASDAVRHVVRRKDVSTGIWQTIAGEDGKAGSRDGPIGTSLLNRPTAMCTTPLSDLVVVDSAGACVRLVTQDGMVSTLAGVCGSTGQRDGTGQSALFSDSIQSITCLANCSVLVADQANGRLRILNLHDPDCYAAAKKALARRYTARSLWAVGLVVALVAALAAAVVIHSRQLTAAGFVVWRRSGEQGGATADSEYGPLVDAAEVPDTPPLPRAEE
;
A
#
# COMPACT_ATOMS: atom_id res chain seq x y z
N MET A 1 -30.19 -3.79 45.39
CA MET A 1 -30.12 -3.63 43.92
C MET A 1 -29.03 -2.66 43.42
N LEU A 2 -27.96 -2.38 44.19
CA LEU A 2 -26.91 -1.43 43.77
C LEU A 2 -25.53 -2.07 43.53
N LEU A 3 -25.36 -3.36 43.81
CA LEU A 3 -24.09 -4.07 43.63
C LEU A 3 -23.68 -4.37 42.16
N PRO A 4 -24.58 -4.61 41.18
CA PRO A 4 -24.14 -4.96 39.82
C PRO A 4 -23.71 -3.74 38.98
N LEU A 5 -24.09 -2.53 39.37
CA LEU A 5 -23.67 -1.30 38.67
C LEU A 5 -22.26 -0.85 39.05
N LEU A 6 -21.78 -1.18 40.26
CA LEU A 6 -20.43 -0.84 40.69
C LEU A 6 -19.36 -1.73 40.02
N LEU A 7 -19.70 -2.99 39.70
CA LEU A 7 -18.79 -3.94 39.04
C LEU A 7 -18.56 -3.61 37.56
N LEU A 8 -19.56 -3.03 36.89
CA LEU A 8 -19.44 -2.63 35.47
C LEU A 8 -18.58 -1.37 35.30
N ALA A 9 -18.51 -0.49 36.31
CA ALA A 9 -17.66 0.70 36.30
C ALA A 9 -16.17 0.37 36.50
N LEU A 10 -15.82 -0.68 37.26
CA LEU A 10 -14.43 -1.10 37.44
C LEU A 10 -13.85 -1.87 36.24
N LEU A 11 -14.68 -2.47 35.38
CA LEU A 11 -14.23 -3.16 34.15
C LEU A 11 -13.94 -2.22 32.97
N LEU A 12 -14.37 -0.95 33.05
CA LEU A 12 -14.04 0.10 32.07
C LEU A 12 -12.86 0.97 32.50
N ALA A 13 -12.40 0.85 33.74
CA ALA A 13 -11.18 1.47 34.23
C ALA A 13 -9.96 0.59 33.92
N GLY A 14 -9.84 0.14 32.68
CA GLY A 14 -8.57 -0.36 32.16
C GLY A 14 -7.57 0.78 32.21
N SER A 15 -6.50 0.62 33.00
CA SER A 15 -5.41 1.57 33.17
C SER A 15 -4.63 1.73 31.85
N GLY A 16 -5.22 2.44 30.90
CA GLY A 16 -4.49 3.04 29.81
C GLY A 16 -3.73 4.22 30.38
N GLN A 17 -2.44 4.04 30.64
CA GLN A 17 -1.54 5.19 30.61
C GLN A 17 -1.58 5.72 29.18
N ALA A 18 -2.53 6.61 28.90
CA ALA A 18 -2.45 7.46 27.73
C ALA A 18 -1.16 8.27 27.93
N ALA A 19 -0.12 7.93 27.18
CA ALA A 19 1.06 8.76 27.06
C ALA A 19 0.56 10.19 26.84
N ALA A 20 0.81 11.07 27.81
CA ALA A 20 0.28 12.42 27.81
C ALA A 20 0.70 13.07 26.49
N ARG A 21 -0.25 13.26 25.56
CA ARG A 21 0.00 14.08 24.38
C ARG A 21 0.29 15.47 24.91
N ILE A 22 1.57 15.84 24.91
CA ILE A 22 1.99 17.21 25.19
C ILE A 22 1.34 18.06 24.09
N PRO A 23 0.39 18.95 24.42
CA PRO A 23 -0.26 19.77 23.42
C PRO A 23 0.81 20.66 22.76
N PRO A 24 0.76 20.89 21.44
CA PRO A 24 1.76 21.71 20.76
C PRO A 24 1.72 23.13 21.34
N THR A 25 2.74 23.49 22.13
CA THR A 25 2.82 24.75 22.89
C THR A 25 3.17 25.96 22.01
N GLY A 26 2.99 25.87 20.69
CA GLY A 26 3.44 26.87 19.72
C GLY A 26 4.96 27.04 19.65
N ARG A 27 5.73 26.19 20.34
CA ARG A 27 7.19 26.14 20.33
C ARG A 27 7.64 24.69 20.13
N ASN A 28 8.83 24.50 19.55
CA ASN A 28 9.47 23.19 19.50
C ASN A 28 9.80 22.77 20.94
N ASP A 29 9.21 21.67 21.40
CA ASP A 29 9.45 21.11 22.73
C ASP A 29 10.24 19.80 22.61
N VAL A 30 11.18 19.57 23.53
CA VAL A 30 12.02 18.36 23.56
C VAL A 30 11.72 17.60 24.84
N SER A 31 10.99 16.50 24.72
CA SER A 31 10.64 15.63 25.84
C SER A 31 11.39 14.31 25.77
N VAL A 32 11.83 13.78 26.92
CA VAL A 32 12.44 12.45 27.02
C VAL A 32 11.36 11.38 26.79
N VAL A 33 11.54 10.55 25.75
CA VAL A 33 10.63 9.44 25.44
C VAL A 33 10.94 8.19 26.29
N THR A 34 12.23 7.93 26.53
CA THR A 34 12.72 6.76 27.30
C THR A 34 14.20 6.99 27.66
N THR A 35 14.62 6.56 28.84
CA THR A 35 16.01 6.67 29.33
C THR A 35 16.82 5.38 29.17
N ASP A 36 16.15 4.27 28.88
CA ASP A 36 16.70 2.92 28.74
C ASP A 36 16.83 2.52 27.25
N ILE A 37 17.28 3.48 26.43
CA ILE A 37 17.56 3.21 25.02
C ILE A 37 18.79 2.32 24.86
N VAL A 38 19.67 2.20 25.86
CA VAL A 38 20.97 1.50 25.78
C VAL A 38 20.98 0.28 26.73
N PRO A 39 20.98 -0.99 26.28
CA PRO A 39 21.39 -2.09 27.14
C PRO A 39 22.86 -1.90 27.47
N ALA A 40 23.26 -2.26 28.68
CA ALA A 40 24.49 -1.88 29.37
C ALA A 40 25.85 -2.13 28.66
N ALA A 41 25.87 -2.59 27.40
CA ALA A 41 27.08 -2.88 26.63
C ALA A 41 27.01 -2.55 25.12
N GLY A 42 26.01 -1.79 24.64
CA GLY A 42 25.83 -1.46 23.22
C GLY A 42 26.08 0.01 22.90
N THR A 43 26.80 0.30 21.81
CA THR A 43 26.88 1.67 21.26
C THR A 43 25.83 1.74 20.15
N PHE A 44 24.66 2.28 20.44
CA PHE A 44 23.67 2.48 19.38
C PHE A 44 24.07 3.65 18.49
N HIS A 45 24.12 3.42 17.18
CA HIS A 45 24.52 4.44 16.22
C HIS A 45 23.33 5.13 15.56
N TYR A 46 22.21 4.43 15.38
CA TYR A 46 21.02 4.97 14.74
C TYR A 46 19.74 4.42 15.37
N VAL A 47 18.70 5.25 15.37
CA VAL A 47 17.37 4.91 15.89
C VAL A 47 16.31 5.19 14.83
N ALA A 48 15.34 4.28 14.69
CA ALA A 48 14.15 4.47 13.88
C ALA A 48 12.90 4.08 14.67
N THR A 49 11.72 4.48 14.20
CA THR A 49 10.44 4.07 14.78
C THR A 49 9.60 3.38 13.72
N ASP A 50 8.58 2.63 14.14
CA ASP A 50 7.52 2.21 13.21
C ASP A 50 6.80 3.44 12.60
N THR A 51 6.01 3.20 11.55
CA THR A 51 5.29 4.26 10.82
C THR A 51 3.95 4.65 11.46
N ALA A 52 3.64 4.15 12.65
CA ALA A 52 2.37 4.43 13.31
C ALA A 52 2.35 5.86 13.91
N ALA A 53 1.15 6.46 13.98
CA ALA A 53 0.96 7.79 14.58
C ALA A 53 1.34 7.85 16.08
N ALA A 54 1.38 6.70 16.75
CA ALA A 54 1.99 6.52 18.06
C ALA A 54 2.90 5.28 17.95
N PRO A 55 4.22 5.44 17.97
CA PRO A 55 5.12 4.34 17.69
C PRO A 55 5.08 3.31 18.81
N ARG A 56 4.79 2.06 18.46
CA ARG A 56 4.85 0.93 19.39
C ARG A 56 6.28 0.42 19.52
N PHE A 57 7.03 0.46 18.43
CA PHE A 57 8.39 -0.06 18.38
C PHE A 57 9.43 1.02 18.10
N VAL A 58 10.54 0.92 18.84
CA VAL A 58 11.77 1.65 18.59
C VAL A 58 12.81 0.66 18.09
N PHE A 59 13.47 0.97 16.99
CA PHE A 59 14.54 0.16 16.41
C PHE A 59 15.87 0.86 16.60
N ALA A 60 16.92 0.10 16.89
CA ALA A 60 18.25 0.64 17.07
C ALA A 60 19.32 -0.29 16.48
N SER A 61 20.30 0.27 15.77
CA SER A 61 21.47 -0.48 15.28
C SER A 61 22.59 -0.45 16.31
N ASP A 62 23.01 -1.65 16.75
CA ASP A 62 24.21 -1.84 17.55
C ASP A 62 25.35 -2.23 16.60
N ALA A 63 26.09 -1.23 16.14
CA ALA A 63 27.13 -1.43 15.13
C ALA A 63 28.31 -2.27 15.68
N VAL A 64 28.57 -2.18 16.98
CA VAL A 64 29.62 -2.94 17.68
C VAL A 64 29.23 -4.40 17.84
N ARG A 65 27.97 -4.67 18.17
CA ARG A 65 27.45 -6.03 18.30
C ARG A 65 26.95 -6.65 17.00
N HIS A 66 26.99 -5.90 15.90
CA HIS A 66 26.55 -6.33 14.57
C HIS A 66 25.08 -6.78 14.51
N VAL A 67 24.21 -6.12 15.27
CA VAL A 67 22.78 -6.47 15.35
C VAL A 67 21.88 -5.26 15.21
N VAL A 68 20.65 -5.51 14.78
CA VAL A 68 19.54 -4.56 14.91
C VAL A 68 18.62 -5.07 16.00
N ARG A 69 18.26 -4.17 16.93
CA ARG A 69 17.37 -4.46 18.06
C ARG A 69 16.07 -3.67 17.93
N ARG A 70 15.01 -4.27 18.43
CA ARG A 70 13.66 -3.69 18.56
C ARG A 70 13.30 -3.63 20.03
N LYS A 71 12.79 -2.48 20.46
CA LYS A 71 12.18 -2.28 21.77
C LYS A 71 10.68 -2.12 21.61
N ASP A 72 9.91 -2.87 22.37
CA ASP A 72 8.49 -2.57 22.55
C ASP A 72 8.36 -1.46 23.62
N VAL A 73 7.82 -0.31 23.22
CA VAL A 73 7.70 0.87 24.10
C VAL A 73 6.77 0.59 25.28
N SER A 74 5.78 -0.29 25.11
CA SER A 74 4.80 -0.60 26.17
C SER A 74 5.37 -1.51 27.26
N THR A 75 6.27 -2.42 26.90
CA THR A 75 6.87 -3.38 27.85
C THR A 75 8.29 -2.99 28.27
N GLY A 76 8.96 -2.12 27.52
CA GLY A 76 10.36 -1.77 27.70
C GLY A 76 11.36 -2.85 27.25
N ILE A 77 10.88 -3.99 26.74
CA ILE A 77 11.72 -5.16 26.44
C ILE A 77 12.44 -4.99 25.09
N TRP A 78 13.75 -5.23 25.10
CA TRP A 78 14.59 -5.30 23.91
C TRP A 78 14.66 -6.73 23.33
N GLN A 79 14.62 -6.83 22.01
CA GLN A 79 14.78 -8.06 21.25
C GLN A 79 15.70 -7.82 20.06
N THR A 80 16.63 -8.74 19.81
CA THR A 80 17.38 -8.76 18.54
C THR A 80 16.44 -9.18 17.42
N ILE A 81 16.44 -8.47 16.29
CA ILE A 81 15.59 -8.78 15.14
C ILE A 81 16.38 -9.07 13.86
N ALA A 82 17.67 -8.71 13.81
CA ALA A 82 18.57 -9.06 12.71
C ALA A 82 20.01 -9.16 13.22
N GLY A 83 20.80 -10.06 12.62
CA GLY A 83 22.17 -10.36 13.02
C GLY A 83 22.27 -11.37 14.18
N GLU A 84 23.50 -11.76 14.48
CA GLU A 84 23.87 -12.63 15.62
C GLU A 84 24.81 -11.82 16.52
N ASP A 85 24.47 -11.69 17.82
CA ASP A 85 25.14 -10.77 18.75
C ASP A 85 26.64 -11.07 18.85
N GLY A 86 27.46 -10.09 18.51
CA GLY A 86 28.93 -10.19 18.55
C GLY A 86 29.55 -10.89 17.34
N LYS A 87 28.77 -11.24 16.32
CA LYS A 87 29.28 -11.96 15.14
C LYS A 87 29.07 -11.17 13.86
N ALA A 88 30.19 -10.61 13.37
CA ALA A 88 30.22 -9.95 12.08
C ALA A 88 30.04 -10.95 10.92
N GLY A 89 29.32 -10.52 9.89
CA GLY A 89 29.21 -11.24 8.63
C GLY A 89 28.17 -10.60 7.72
N SER A 90 27.93 -11.18 6.54
CA SER A 90 27.05 -10.56 5.56
C SER A 90 26.05 -11.54 4.95
N ARG A 91 25.45 -12.38 5.80
CA ARG A 91 24.61 -13.51 5.41
C ARG A 91 23.13 -13.16 5.54
N ASP A 92 22.38 -13.36 4.45
CA ASP A 92 20.92 -13.28 4.45
C ASP A 92 20.29 -14.49 5.16
N GLY A 93 19.05 -14.34 5.62
CA GLY A 93 18.32 -15.41 6.30
C GLY A 93 17.40 -14.91 7.42
N PRO A 94 16.67 -15.81 8.07
CA PRO A 94 15.83 -15.46 9.22
C PRO A 94 16.68 -15.05 10.42
N ILE A 95 16.01 -14.38 11.37
CA ILE A 95 16.51 -14.09 12.71
C ILE A 95 17.27 -15.28 13.32
N GLY A 96 18.44 -15.01 13.91
CA GLY A 96 19.31 -16.02 14.51
C GLY A 96 20.23 -16.76 13.52
N THR A 97 20.04 -16.57 12.20
CA THR A 97 20.94 -17.11 11.17
C THR A 97 21.50 -16.03 10.25
N SER A 98 20.82 -14.90 10.10
CA SER A 98 21.37 -13.74 9.38
C SER A 98 22.56 -13.14 10.12
N LEU A 99 23.51 -12.62 9.35
CA LEU A 99 24.68 -11.91 9.86
C LEU A 99 24.74 -10.53 9.23
N LEU A 100 25.04 -9.52 10.05
CA LEU A 100 25.29 -8.15 9.64
C LEU A 100 26.74 -7.78 9.98
N ASN A 101 27.26 -6.75 9.34
CA ASN A 101 28.62 -6.27 9.53
C ASN A 101 28.62 -4.75 9.73
N ARG A 102 28.49 -4.37 11.01
CA ARG A 102 28.48 -2.98 11.49
C ARG A 102 27.32 -2.18 10.87
N PRO A 103 26.07 -2.49 11.25
CA PRO A 103 24.93 -1.71 10.79
C PRO A 103 24.98 -0.28 11.33
N THR A 104 24.99 0.74 10.46
CA THR A 104 25.24 2.14 10.86
C THR A 104 24.02 3.05 10.75
N ALA A 105 23.07 2.74 9.87
CA ALA A 105 21.87 3.55 9.65
C ALA A 105 20.69 2.67 9.27
N MET A 106 19.47 3.16 9.52
CA MET A 106 18.24 2.48 9.12
C MET A 106 17.09 3.45 8.90
N CYS A 107 16.12 3.03 8.09
CA CYS A 107 14.85 3.72 7.92
C CYS A 107 13.71 2.71 7.76
N THR A 108 12.52 3.12 8.16
CA THR A 108 11.33 2.27 8.09
C THR A 108 10.57 2.54 6.80
N THR A 109 10.22 1.49 6.08
CA THR A 109 9.37 1.57 4.87
C THR A 109 7.90 1.79 5.25
N PRO A 110 7.04 2.20 4.30
CA PRO A 110 5.60 2.27 4.53
C PRO A 110 4.95 0.94 4.97
N LEU A 111 5.58 -0.19 4.67
CA LEU A 111 5.15 -1.54 5.10
C LEU A 111 5.60 -1.88 6.53
N SER A 112 6.32 -0.98 7.20
CA SER A 112 6.95 -1.21 8.50
C SER A 112 8.08 -2.26 8.48
N ASP A 113 8.67 -2.49 7.31
CA ASP A 113 9.95 -3.19 7.18
C ASP A 113 11.10 -2.19 7.39
N LEU A 114 12.29 -2.68 7.72
CA LEU A 114 13.47 -1.84 7.93
C LEU A 114 14.43 -1.98 6.77
N VAL A 115 14.80 -0.87 6.17
CA VAL A 115 15.98 -0.79 5.33
C VAL A 115 17.15 -0.47 6.24
N VAL A 116 18.20 -1.30 6.20
CA VAL A 116 19.36 -1.22 7.09
C VAL A 116 20.61 -1.10 6.25
N VAL A 117 21.47 -0.14 6.59
CA VAL A 117 22.81 -0.03 6.03
C VAL A 117 23.72 -1.00 6.74
N ASP A 118 24.27 -1.96 6.01
CA ASP A 118 25.32 -2.88 6.45
C ASP A 118 26.68 -2.30 6.04
N SER A 119 27.18 -1.32 6.80
CA SER A 119 28.26 -0.41 6.33
C SER A 119 29.55 -1.16 6.03
N ALA A 120 30.08 -1.95 6.96
CA ALA A 120 31.30 -2.71 6.68
C ALA A 120 31.04 -3.89 5.71
N GLY A 121 29.77 -4.27 5.54
CA GLY A 121 29.32 -5.13 4.47
C GLY A 121 29.25 -4.45 3.09
N ALA A 122 29.35 -3.12 2.99
CA ALA A 122 29.21 -2.35 1.74
C ALA A 122 27.89 -2.61 0.97
N CYS A 123 26.82 -2.91 1.70
CA CYS A 123 25.52 -3.21 1.10
C CYS A 123 24.34 -2.70 1.93
N VAL A 124 23.17 -2.68 1.32
CA VAL A 124 21.90 -2.27 1.94
C VAL A 124 21.03 -3.51 2.09
N ARG A 125 20.50 -3.71 3.29
CA ARG A 125 19.66 -4.84 3.68
C ARG A 125 18.20 -4.41 3.82
N LEU A 126 17.30 -5.36 3.61
CA LEU A 126 15.90 -5.28 4.02
C LEU A 126 15.69 -6.27 5.17
N VAL A 127 15.03 -5.83 6.23
CA VAL A 127 14.62 -6.65 7.36
C VAL A 127 13.10 -6.56 7.46
N THR A 128 12.44 -7.67 7.18
CA THR A 128 10.97 -7.74 7.22
C THR A 128 10.43 -7.85 8.64
N GLN A 129 9.14 -7.61 8.83
CA GLN A 129 8.50 -7.72 10.15
C GLN A 129 8.60 -9.12 10.80
N ASP A 130 8.67 -10.17 9.99
CA ASP A 130 8.90 -11.56 10.43
C ASP A 130 10.38 -11.88 10.70
N GLY A 131 11.28 -10.90 10.54
CA GLY A 131 12.70 -11.03 10.86
C GLY A 131 13.52 -11.72 9.76
N MET A 132 13.02 -11.74 8.52
CA MET A 132 13.81 -12.18 7.37
C MET A 132 14.72 -11.05 6.92
N VAL A 133 16.02 -11.35 6.79
CA VAL A 133 17.03 -10.42 6.28
C VAL A 133 17.38 -10.80 4.85
N SER A 134 17.32 -9.83 3.94
CA SER A 134 17.73 -9.99 2.55
C SER A 134 18.61 -8.83 2.08
N THR A 135 19.44 -9.07 1.06
CA THR A 135 20.21 -8.02 0.38
C THR A 135 19.32 -7.27 -0.60
N LEU A 136 19.11 -5.98 -0.35
CA LEU A 136 18.31 -5.11 -1.20
C LEU A 136 19.14 -4.50 -2.34
N ALA A 137 20.35 -4.04 -2.03
CA ALA A 137 21.28 -3.47 -3.01
C ALA A 137 22.74 -3.60 -2.56
N GLY A 138 23.66 -3.62 -3.53
CA GLY A 138 25.09 -3.81 -3.25
C GLY A 138 25.52 -5.28 -3.30
N VAL A 139 26.80 -5.51 -3.53
CA VAL A 139 27.43 -6.83 -3.36
C VAL A 139 28.13 -6.84 -2.02
N CYS A 140 27.59 -7.57 -1.05
CA CYS A 140 28.14 -7.54 0.29
C CYS A 140 29.58 -8.07 0.32
N GLY A 141 30.47 -7.34 1.01
CA GLY A 141 31.91 -7.61 1.05
C GLY A 141 32.69 -7.06 -0.14
N SER A 142 32.05 -6.36 -1.08
CA SER A 142 32.71 -5.73 -2.23
C SER A 142 32.42 -4.24 -2.27
N THR A 143 33.47 -3.42 -2.22
CA THR A 143 33.36 -1.96 -2.28
C THR A 143 33.48 -1.43 -3.70
N GLY A 144 32.87 -0.28 -3.95
CA GLY A 144 32.95 0.43 -5.22
C GLY A 144 31.93 1.54 -5.31
N GLN A 145 31.78 2.13 -6.50
CA GLN A 145 30.90 3.29 -6.74
C GLN A 145 29.99 3.11 -7.95
N ARG A 146 29.83 1.87 -8.40
CA ARG A 146 29.09 1.53 -9.62
C ARG A 146 27.59 1.63 -9.36
N ASP A 147 26.89 2.31 -10.25
CA ASP A 147 25.42 2.27 -10.30
C ASP A 147 24.93 0.98 -10.97
N GLY A 148 23.77 0.50 -10.53
CA GLY A 148 23.19 -0.73 -11.03
C GLY A 148 21.91 -1.08 -10.29
N THR A 149 21.21 -2.09 -10.78
CA THR A 149 20.01 -2.63 -10.15
C THR A 149 20.40 -3.65 -9.08
N GLY A 150 19.88 -3.50 -7.86
CA GLY A 150 20.07 -4.45 -6.76
C GLY A 150 21.54 -4.79 -6.50
N GLN A 151 21.88 -6.08 -6.59
CA GLN A 151 23.24 -6.60 -6.36
C GLN A 151 24.23 -6.31 -7.50
N SER A 152 23.85 -5.58 -8.55
CA SER A 152 24.84 -5.10 -9.55
C SER A 152 25.44 -3.73 -9.19
N ALA A 153 24.84 -3.02 -8.23
CA ALA A 153 25.41 -1.80 -7.68
C ALA A 153 26.55 -2.11 -6.71
N LEU A 154 27.48 -1.18 -6.54
CA LEU A 154 28.54 -1.23 -5.52
C LEU A 154 28.51 0.05 -4.70
N PHE A 155 28.66 -0.07 -3.38
CA PHE A 155 28.75 1.04 -2.44
C PHE A 155 30.13 1.08 -1.76
N SER A 156 30.44 2.17 -1.07
CA SER A 156 31.59 2.17 -0.17
C SER A 156 31.31 1.35 1.11
N ASP A 157 32.36 1.08 1.87
CA ASP A 157 32.31 0.50 3.21
C ASP A 157 31.94 1.52 4.31
N SER A 158 31.64 2.77 3.92
CA SER A 158 31.30 3.87 4.82
C SER A 158 30.05 4.59 4.34
N ILE A 159 28.91 3.89 4.37
CA ILE A 159 27.60 4.50 4.17
C ILE A 159 27.14 5.09 5.53
N GLN A 160 26.86 6.39 5.56
CA GLN A 160 26.64 7.12 6.82
C GLN A 160 25.17 7.17 7.24
N SER A 161 24.26 7.40 6.29
CA SER A 161 22.84 7.64 6.57
C SER A 161 21.98 7.18 5.41
N ILE A 162 20.75 6.79 5.74
CA ILE A 162 19.69 6.51 4.78
C ILE A 162 18.38 7.18 5.18
N THR A 163 17.56 7.48 4.18
CA THR A 163 16.22 8.01 4.37
C THR A 163 15.26 7.34 3.41
N CYS A 164 14.20 6.75 3.95
CA CYS A 164 13.11 6.19 3.19
C CYS A 164 12.16 7.33 2.80
N LEU A 165 11.90 7.48 1.50
CA LEU A 165 11.01 8.47 0.94
C LEU A 165 9.60 7.90 0.73
N ALA A 166 8.59 8.77 0.71
CA ALA A 166 7.20 8.38 0.52
C ALA A 166 6.90 7.75 -0.85
N ASN A 167 7.79 7.93 -1.83
CA ASN A 167 7.64 7.48 -3.21
C ASN A 167 8.32 6.12 -3.48
N CYS A 168 8.50 5.26 -2.47
CA CYS A 168 9.18 3.97 -2.61
C CYS A 168 10.66 4.08 -3.00
N SER A 169 11.34 5.17 -2.63
CA SER A 169 12.77 5.33 -2.87
C SER A 169 13.52 5.46 -1.53
N VAL A 170 14.79 5.07 -1.51
CA VAL A 170 15.69 5.27 -0.38
C VAL A 170 16.84 6.15 -0.82
N LEU A 171 17.06 7.27 -0.15
CA LEU A 171 18.26 8.07 -0.30
C LEU A 171 19.38 7.47 0.56
N VAL A 172 20.55 7.32 -0.02
CA VAL A 172 21.74 6.71 0.57
C VAL A 172 22.90 7.70 0.51
N ALA A 173 23.43 8.08 1.67
CA ALA A 173 24.64 8.89 1.77
C ALA A 173 25.87 7.99 1.76
N ASP A 174 26.43 7.78 0.56
CA ASP A 174 27.61 6.96 0.30
C ASP A 174 28.88 7.79 0.54
N GLN A 175 29.22 7.98 1.82
CA GLN A 175 30.12 9.03 2.30
C GLN A 175 31.54 8.89 1.73
N ALA A 176 32.14 7.69 1.77
CA ALA A 176 33.51 7.52 1.28
C ALA A 176 33.62 7.64 -0.24
N ASN A 177 32.52 7.46 -0.97
CA ASN A 177 32.44 7.77 -2.41
C ASN A 177 32.07 9.23 -2.69
N GLY A 178 31.71 10.03 -1.68
CA GLY A 178 31.28 11.42 -1.84
C GLY A 178 29.98 11.59 -2.63
N ARG A 179 29.06 10.61 -2.56
CA ARG A 179 27.82 10.60 -3.37
C ARG A 179 26.57 10.50 -2.51
N LEU A 180 25.53 11.20 -2.94
CA LEU A 180 24.15 10.92 -2.56
C LEU A 180 23.53 10.05 -3.66
N ARG A 181 22.97 8.90 -3.28
CA ARG A 181 22.45 7.91 -4.21
C ARG A 181 21.00 7.62 -3.92
N ILE A 182 20.23 7.31 -4.96
CA ILE A 182 18.82 6.93 -4.83
C ILE A 182 18.67 5.46 -5.20
N LEU A 183 18.00 4.71 -4.33
CA LEU A 183 17.61 3.33 -4.54
C LEU A 183 16.11 3.28 -4.71
N ASN A 184 15.62 2.94 -5.89
CA ASN A 184 14.20 2.75 -6.14
C ASN A 184 13.82 1.32 -5.73
N LEU A 185 12.90 1.19 -4.78
CA LEU A 185 12.43 -0.10 -4.28
C LEU A 185 11.48 -0.74 -5.30
N HIS A 186 11.59 -2.05 -5.46
CA HIS A 186 10.67 -2.81 -6.31
C HIS A 186 9.33 -3.03 -5.60
N ASP A 187 8.23 -3.16 -6.35
CA ASP A 187 6.85 -3.23 -5.85
C ASP A 187 6.61 -4.14 -4.63
N PRO A 188 7.08 -5.39 -4.54
CA PRO A 188 6.97 -6.23 -3.36
C PRO A 188 7.64 -5.66 -2.10
N ASP A 189 8.76 -4.95 -2.25
CA ASP A 189 9.49 -4.33 -1.13
C ASP A 189 8.87 -2.99 -0.70
N CYS A 190 7.91 -2.45 -1.48
CA CYS A 190 7.21 -1.21 -1.16
C CYS A 190 5.69 -1.30 -0.95
N TYR A 191 4.96 -2.16 -1.68
CA TYR A 191 3.58 -1.84 -2.08
C TYR A 191 2.51 -2.96 -1.95
N ALA A 192 2.86 -4.19 -1.56
CA ALA A 192 1.86 -5.28 -1.52
C ALA A 192 0.74 -5.08 -0.47
N ALA A 193 1.01 -4.43 0.67
CA ALA A 193 -0.02 -4.16 1.68
C ALA A 193 -0.80 -2.86 1.45
N ALA A 194 -0.15 -1.83 0.90
CA ALA A 194 -0.78 -0.53 0.60
C ALA A 194 -1.89 -0.65 -0.46
N LYS A 195 -1.69 -1.48 -1.49
CA LYS A 195 -2.70 -1.76 -2.52
C LYS A 195 -3.92 -2.49 -1.96
N LYS A 196 -3.75 -3.45 -1.02
CA LYS A 196 -4.88 -4.11 -0.33
C LYS A 196 -5.66 -3.14 0.55
N ALA A 197 -4.97 -2.24 1.26
CA ALA A 197 -5.61 -1.25 2.11
C ALA A 197 -6.39 -0.19 1.31
N LEU A 198 -5.86 0.28 0.18
CA LEU A 198 -6.59 1.18 -0.74
C LEU A 198 -7.74 0.47 -1.46
N ALA A 199 -7.52 -0.74 -1.98
CA ALA A 199 -8.56 -1.50 -2.70
C ALA A 199 -9.78 -1.80 -1.80
N ARG A 200 -9.55 -2.09 -0.51
CA ARG A 200 -10.63 -2.27 0.49
C ARG A 200 -11.42 -0.99 0.78
N ARG A 201 -10.77 0.18 0.69
CA ARG A 201 -11.44 1.49 0.86
C ARG A 201 -12.29 1.87 -0.35
N TYR A 202 -11.87 1.46 -1.55
CA TYR A 202 -12.63 1.69 -2.79
C TYR A 202 -13.84 0.77 -2.92
N THR A 203 -13.75 -0.52 -2.57
CA THR A 203 -14.90 -1.44 -2.65
C THR A 203 -16.01 -1.12 -1.64
N ALA A 204 -15.66 -0.70 -0.42
CA ALA A 204 -16.67 -0.38 0.59
C ALA A 204 -17.52 0.85 0.24
N ARG A 205 -16.91 1.90 -0.35
CA ARG A 205 -17.63 3.10 -0.80
C ARG A 205 -18.37 2.88 -2.13
N SER A 206 -17.82 2.08 -3.03
CA SER A 206 -18.47 1.79 -4.31
C SER A 206 -19.69 0.88 -4.17
N LEU A 207 -19.67 -0.11 -3.25
CA LEU A 207 -20.83 -0.98 -3.02
C LEU A 207 -22.05 -0.23 -2.46
N TRP A 208 -21.82 0.74 -1.58
CA TRP A 208 -22.90 1.59 -1.06
C TRP A 208 -23.49 2.51 -2.14
N ALA A 209 -22.63 3.12 -2.97
CA ALA A 209 -23.05 3.96 -4.07
C ALA A 209 -23.80 3.17 -5.16
N VAL A 210 -23.31 1.98 -5.53
CA VAL A 210 -23.97 1.09 -6.49
C VAL A 210 -25.32 0.62 -5.94
N GLY A 211 -25.39 0.24 -4.66
CA GLY A 211 -26.66 -0.12 -4.01
C GLY A 211 -27.69 1.02 -4.04
N LEU A 212 -27.24 2.26 -3.79
CA LEU A 212 -28.09 3.45 -3.87
C LEU A 212 -28.62 3.69 -5.30
N VAL A 213 -27.75 3.58 -6.31
CA VAL A 213 -28.15 3.74 -7.72
C VAL A 213 -29.16 2.67 -8.14
N VAL A 214 -28.92 1.39 -7.78
CA VAL A 214 -29.85 0.29 -8.09
C VAL A 214 -31.22 0.51 -7.42
N ALA A 215 -31.24 0.96 -6.16
CA ALA A 215 -32.48 1.27 -5.45
C ALA A 215 -33.26 2.42 -6.11
N LEU A 216 -32.58 3.47 -6.55
CA LEU A 216 -33.20 4.60 -7.25
C LEU A 216 -33.78 4.18 -8.62
N VAL A 217 -33.07 3.34 -9.37
CA VAL A 217 -33.57 2.81 -10.66
C VAL A 217 -34.79 1.93 -10.44
N ALA A 218 -34.78 1.05 -9.43
CA ALA A 218 -35.92 0.21 -9.09
C ALA A 218 -37.14 1.04 -8.65
N ALA A 219 -36.93 2.09 -7.85
CA ALA A 219 -37.99 3.00 -7.43
C ALA A 219 -38.60 3.76 -8.61
N LEU A 220 -37.77 4.23 -9.56
CA LEU A 220 -38.23 4.88 -10.78
C LEU A 220 -39.05 3.92 -11.65
N ALA A 221 -38.57 2.69 -11.85
CA ALA A 221 -39.29 1.67 -12.63
C ALA A 221 -40.65 1.35 -11.99
N ALA A 222 -40.69 1.19 -10.66
CA ALA A 222 -41.95 0.97 -9.94
C ALA A 222 -42.91 2.16 -10.10
N ALA A 223 -42.41 3.40 -10.02
CA ALA A 223 -43.23 4.60 -10.22
C ALA A 223 -43.82 4.66 -11.65
N VAL A 224 -43.05 4.30 -12.67
CA VAL A 224 -43.53 4.22 -14.07
C VAL A 224 -44.64 3.19 -14.22
N VAL A 225 -44.48 2.00 -13.63
CA VAL A 225 -45.50 0.93 -13.66
C VAL A 225 -46.77 1.32 -12.91
N ILE A 226 -46.64 1.99 -11.76
CA ILE A 226 -47.80 2.49 -11.01
C ILE A 226 -48.51 3.55 -11.84
N HIS A 227 -47.78 4.50 -12.45
CA HIS A 227 -48.38 5.56 -13.26
C HIS A 227 -49.10 5.01 -14.50
N SER A 228 -48.52 4.02 -15.20
CA SER A 228 -49.16 3.40 -16.37
C SER A 228 -50.44 2.63 -16.01
N ARG A 229 -50.49 2.04 -14.81
CA ARG A 229 -51.71 1.42 -14.25
C ARG A 229 -52.79 2.44 -13.89
N GLN A 230 -52.41 3.61 -13.38
CA GLN A 230 -53.35 4.70 -13.11
C GLN A 230 -53.95 5.27 -14.40
N LEU A 231 -53.15 5.39 -15.47
CA LEU A 231 -53.62 5.85 -16.78
C LEU A 231 -54.59 4.85 -17.46
N THR A 232 -54.40 3.55 -17.23
CA THR A 232 -55.33 2.51 -17.72
C THR A 232 -56.60 2.40 -16.87
N ALA A 233 -56.51 2.65 -15.57
CA ALA A 233 -57.67 2.71 -14.67
C ALA A 233 -58.51 4.00 -14.83
N ALA A 234 -57.89 5.11 -15.25
CA ALA A 234 -58.55 6.40 -15.46
C ALA A 234 -59.39 6.50 -16.76
N GLY A 235 -59.53 5.41 -17.52
CA GLY A 235 -60.57 5.28 -18.55
C GLY A 235 -60.36 6.17 -19.79
N PHE A 236 -59.76 5.59 -20.83
CA PHE A 236 -60.04 6.04 -22.19
C PHE A 236 -61.51 5.72 -22.51
N VAL A 237 -62.39 6.70 -22.28
CA VAL A 237 -63.75 6.68 -22.84
C VAL A 237 -63.60 6.89 -24.35
N VAL A 238 -63.52 5.78 -25.08
CA VAL A 238 -63.61 5.78 -26.54
C VAL A 238 -65.03 6.21 -26.91
N TRP A 239 -65.17 7.45 -27.38
CA TRP A 239 -66.40 7.93 -28.00
C TRP A 239 -66.68 7.09 -29.25
N ARG A 240 -67.66 6.18 -29.17
CA ARG A 240 -68.15 5.41 -30.32
C ARG A 240 -69.04 6.35 -31.15
N ARG A 241 -68.53 6.84 -32.29
CA ARG A 241 -69.33 7.60 -33.25
C ARG A 241 -70.21 6.62 -34.05
N SER A 242 -71.50 6.90 -34.07
CA SER A 242 -72.54 6.19 -34.83
C SER A 242 -72.66 6.77 -36.24
N GLY A 243 -72.95 5.93 -37.25
CA GLY A 243 -73.18 6.24 -38.67
C GLY A 243 -71.88 6.29 -39.50
N GLU A 244 -71.73 5.69 -40.68
CA GLU A 244 -72.67 5.45 -41.80
C GLU A 244 -72.24 4.24 -42.65
N GLN A 245 -73.20 3.73 -43.43
CA GLN A 245 -73.11 2.57 -44.31
C GLN A 245 -72.44 2.86 -45.68
N GLY A 246 -71.93 1.79 -46.30
CA GLY A 246 -71.66 1.65 -47.74
C GLY A 246 -70.17 1.81 -48.09
N GLY A 247 -69.48 0.93 -48.82
CA GLY A 247 -69.84 -0.26 -49.59
C GLY A 247 -68.75 -0.45 -50.67
N ALA A 248 -68.27 -1.70 -50.83
CA ALA A 248 -67.63 -2.24 -52.05
C ALA A 248 -66.27 -1.58 -52.49
N THR A 249 -65.26 -2.20 -53.10
CA THR A 249 -65.00 -3.45 -53.84
C THR A 249 -63.47 -3.57 -54.05
N ALA A 250 -62.95 -4.81 -54.25
CA ALA A 250 -61.94 -5.21 -55.27
C ALA A 250 -60.54 -4.54 -55.29
N ASP A 251 -59.38 -5.14 -55.58
CA ASP A 251 -58.92 -6.43 -56.12
C ASP A 251 -57.40 -6.54 -55.81
N SER A 252 -56.88 -7.73 -55.49
CA SER A 252 -55.98 -8.60 -56.30
C SER A 252 -54.54 -8.06 -56.55
N GLU A 253 -53.53 -8.73 -55.99
CA GLU A 253 -52.60 -9.65 -56.68
C GLU A 253 -51.58 -8.97 -57.62
N TYR A 254 -50.28 -9.10 -57.32
CA TYR A 254 -49.33 -9.86 -58.16
C TYR A 254 -47.91 -9.89 -57.54
N GLY A 255 -47.27 -11.04 -57.65
CA GLY A 255 -45.94 -11.38 -57.11
C GLY A 255 -44.74 -11.05 -58.03
N PRO A 256 -43.56 -11.66 -57.77
CA PRO A 256 -42.22 -11.10 -58.05
C PRO A 256 -41.48 -11.71 -59.28
N LEU A 257 -40.15 -11.51 -59.34
CA LEU A 257 -39.08 -12.00 -60.27
C LEU A 257 -38.55 -10.87 -61.19
N VAL A 258 -37.26 -10.71 -61.55
CA VAL A 258 -36.18 -11.67 -61.88
C VAL A 258 -34.78 -11.00 -61.82
N ASP A 259 -33.75 -11.84 -61.97
CA ASP A 259 -32.29 -11.75 -61.82
C ASP A 259 -31.43 -10.85 -62.75
N ALA A 260 -30.22 -10.57 -62.22
CA ALA A 260 -28.84 -10.68 -62.77
C ALA A 260 -28.25 -9.76 -63.88
N ALA A 261 -26.91 -9.71 -63.81
CA ALA A 261 -25.87 -9.20 -64.75
C ALA A 261 -25.38 -7.75 -64.45
N GLU A 262 -24.09 -7.36 -64.43
CA GLU A 262 -22.78 -8.04 -64.58
C GLU A 262 -21.66 -7.05 -64.13
N VAL A 263 -20.49 -7.57 -63.77
CA VAL A 263 -19.18 -6.95 -63.41
C VAL A 263 -18.44 -6.59 -64.75
N PRO A 264 -17.44 -5.67 -64.92
CA PRO A 264 -16.17 -5.50 -64.15
C PRO A 264 -15.65 -4.03 -64.10
N ASP A 265 -14.45 -3.60 -63.67
CA ASP A 265 -13.13 -4.17 -63.37
C ASP A 265 -12.36 -3.15 -62.48
N THR A 266 -11.41 -3.61 -61.66
CA THR A 266 -10.47 -2.74 -60.90
C THR A 266 -9.08 -2.71 -61.55
N PRO A 267 -8.30 -1.62 -61.36
CA PRO A 267 -6.85 -1.79 -61.14
C PRO A 267 -6.30 -0.76 -60.10
N PRO A 268 -4.99 -0.74 -59.73
CA PRO A 268 -4.51 -1.27 -58.45
C PRO A 268 -3.84 -0.22 -57.53
N LEU A 269 -3.52 -0.64 -56.30
CA LEU A 269 -2.81 0.09 -55.24
C LEU A 269 -1.31 0.31 -55.52
N PRO A 270 -0.69 1.37 -54.97
CA PRO A 270 0.75 1.40 -54.72
C PRO A 270 1.13 1.11 -53.25
N ARG A 271 2.32 0.50 -53.12
CA ARG A 271 3.02 0.02 -51.92
C ARG A 271 3.40 1.12 -50.93
N ALA A 272 3.45 0.76 -49.66
CA ALA A 272 4.30 1.40 -48.65
C ALA A 272 5.62 0.61 -48.56
N GLU A 273 6.74 1.30 -48.69
CA GLU A 273 8.07 0.83 -48.29
C GLU A 273 8.53 1.61 -47.05
N GLU A 274 9.14 0.83 -46.15
CA GLU A 274 10.02 1.12 -45.00
C GLU A 274 9.49 1.88 -43.78
#